data_AF-A0A1H0C318-F1
#
_entry.id   AF-A0A1H0C318-F1
#
_cell.length_a   1.000
_cell.length_b   1.000
_cell.length_c   1.000
_cell.angle_alpha   90.00
_cell.angle_beta   90.00
_cell.angle_gamma   90.00
#
_symmetry.space_group_name_H-M   'P 1'
#
loop_
_entity.id
_entity.type
_entity.pdbx_description
1 polymer ?
#
loop_
_entity_poly.entity_id
_entity_poly.type
_entity_poly.pdbx_seq_one_letter_code
_entity_poly.pdbx_strand_id
1 'polypeptide(L)'
;MANNNRPVKGCCPLYPIPKPPKQRCVCPPGPRGARGPQGPQGIPGPSGPCLCDCCVSPLQSVLQQLVGQTVILATIADAPNVPPLFFLFTIIEVNDFLVTVTDGATTFVVNISDVIGIGFLPPGPTISLLPPVDSGCECDCRERPIRQLLDTLIGSTVTLLVSNGSTAAEFNVEQTGLGIVLGTLPISPDTIVRFAISTCKITAVGQTN
;
A
#
# COMPACT_ATOMS: atom_id res chain seq x y z
N MET A 1 -60.87 -24.72 39.91
CA MET A 1 -61.70 -25.24 38.81
C MET A 1 -61.69 -24.22 37.69
N ALA A 2 -61.18 -24.61 36.52
CA ALA A 2 -61.25 -23.78 35.33
C ALA A 2 -62.70 -23.57 34.91
N ASN A 3 -63.09 -22.35 34.53
CA ASN A 3 -64.17 -22.19 33.57
C ASN A 3 -63.85 -21.06 32.58
N ASN A 4 -63.89 -21.45 31.33
CA ASN A 4 -63.54 -20.74 30.13
C ASN A 4 -64.87 -20.30 29.50
N ASN A 5 -65.18 -19.01 29.39
CA ASN A 5 -66.19 -18.58 28.42
C ASN A 5 -66.06 -17.11 27.99
N ARG A 6 -65.14 -16.94 27.03
CA ARG A 6 -65.21 -16.12 25.80
C ARG A 6 -65.90 -14.74 25.87
N PRO A 7 -65.16 -13.64 25.59
CA PRO A 7 -65.83 -12.45 25.07
C PRO A 7 -66.44 -12.79 23.71
N VAL A 8 -67.74 -12.51 23.60
CA VAL A 8 -68.52 -12.61 22.37
C VAL A 8 -67.76 -11.84 21.27
N LYS A 9 -67.36 -12.55 20.21
CA LYS A 9 -66.92 -11.94 18.95
C LYS A 9 -68.09 -11.14 18.38
N GLY A 10 -68.25 -9.90 18.82
CA GLY A 10 -69.03 -8.90 18.13
C GLY A 10 -68.16 -8.27 17.05
N CYS A 11 -67.98 -8.94 15.91
CA CYS A 11 -67.68 -8.22 14.69
C CYS A 11 -68.88 -7.31 14.44
N CYS A 12 -68.71 -5.99 14.47
CA CYS A 12 -69.75 -5.10 13.97
C CYS A 12 -70.04 -5.51 12.51
N PRO A 13 -71.30 -5.85 12.18
CA PRO A 13 -71.67 -6.23 10.83
C PRO A 13 -71.45 -5.06 9.88
N LEU A 14 -70.81 -5.33 8.74
CA LEU A 14 -70.80 -4.47 7.57
C LEU A 14 -72.23 -4.40 7.01
N TYR A 15 -73.04 -3.44 7.46
CA TYR A 15 -74.22 -2.98 6.71
C TYR A 15 -74.35 -1.46 6.79
N PRO A 16 -74.86 -0.79 5.74
CA PRO A 16 -74.94 0.66 5.66
C PRO A 16 -76.22 1.13 6.35
N ILE A 17 -76.13 1.44 7.65
CA ILE A 17 -77.15 2.23 8.36
C ILE A 17 -76.44 3.44 8.98
N PRO A 18 -77.00 4.67 8.91
CA PRO A 18 -76.34 5.87 9.44
C PRO A 18 -76.07 5.75 10.95
N LYS A 19 -74.84 6.03 11.38
CA LYS A 19 -74.46 6.07 12.80
C LYS A 19 -75.26 7.15 13.55
N PRO A 20 -75.88 6.86 14.71
CA PRO A 20 -76.36 7.89 15.62
C PRO A 20 -75.17 8.65 16.24
N PRO A 21 -75.33 9.95 16.56
CA PRO A 21 -74.24 10.76 17.07
C PRO A 21 -73.98 10.42 18.54
N LYS A 22 -72.69 10.24 18.88
CA LYS A 22 -72.10 9.99 20.22
C LYS A 22 -71.86 8.52 20.62
N GLN A 23 -71.02 7.82 19.86
CA GLN A 23 -70.27 6.68 20.38
C GLN A 23 -68.76 6.94 20.19
N ARG A 24 -68.07 7.33 21.28
CA ARG A 24 -66.61 7.46 21.30
C ARG A 24 -66.02 6.06 21.46
N CYS A 25 -65.66 5.41 20.35
CA CYS A 25 -64.86 4.20 20.38
C CYS A 25 -63.41 4.59 20.70
N VAL A 26 -62.89 4.17 21.85
CA VAL A 26 -61.45 4.30 22.16
C VAL A 26 -60.79 3.00 21.70
N CYS A 27 -60.02 3.07 20.61
CA CYS A 27 -59.19 1.96 20.15
C CYS A 27 -57.77 2.08 20.76
N PRO A 28 -57.10 0.96 21.08
CA PRO A 28 -55.71 0.99 21.52
C PRO A 28 -54.80 1.56 20.41
N PRO A 29 -53.69 2.25 20.75
CA PRO A 29 -52.71 2.73 19.78
C PRO A 29 -52.18 1.58 18.92
N GLY A 30 -52.05 1.81 17.61
CA GLY A 30 -51.52 0.82 16.67
C GLY A 30 -50.04 0.45 16.96
N PRO A 31 -49.57 -0.70 16.47
CA PRO A 31 -48.17 -1.11 16.63
C PRO A 31 -47.21 -0.11 15.97
N ARG A 32 -46.01 0.02 16.56
CA ARG A 32 -44.94 0.87 16.03
C ARG A 32 -44.54 0.38 14.64
N GLY A 33 -44.45 1.31 13.68
CA GLY A 33 -44.06 1.00 12.29
C GLY A 33 -42.65 0.41 12.19
N ALA A 34 -42.39 -0.31 11.09
CA ALA A 34 -41.10 -0.90 10.80
C ALA A 34 -39.98 0.16 10.77
N ARG A 35 -38.76 -0.23 11.17
CA ARG A 35 -37.57 0.63 11.06
C ARG A 35 -37.35 0.98 9.58
N GLY A 36 -37.16 2.26 9.28
CA GLY A 36 -36.87 2.72 7.93
C GLY A 36 -35.58 2.11 7.37
N PRO A 37 -35.38 2.17 6.04
CA PRO A 37 -34.16 1.68 5.40
C PRO A 37 -32.92 2.40 5.95
N GLN A 38 -31.79 1.69 5.93
CA GLN A 38 -30.50 2.29 6.27
C GLN A 38 -30.18 3.40 5.26
N GLY A 39 -29.68 4.54 5.76
CA GLY A 39 -29.28 5.66 4.91
C GLY A 39 -28.13 5.29 3.96
N PRO A 40 -27.91 6.06 2.89
CA PRO A 40 -26.79 5.83 1.97
C PRO A 40 -25.46 5.85 2.74
N GLN A 41 -24.52 5.01 2.31
CA GLN A 41 -23.15 5.05 2.84
C GLN A 41 -22.53 6.43 2.58
N GLY A 42 -21.74 6.91 3.55
CA GLY A 42 -20.98 8.16 3.40
C GLY A 42 -19.95 8.06 2.28
N ILE A 43 -19.60 9.23 1.73
CA ILE A 43 -18.57 9.38 0.71
C ILE A 43 -17.23 8.88 1.29
N PRO A 44 -16.44 8.07 0.56
CA PRO A 44 -15.07 7.74 0.97
C PRO A 44 -14.27 9.01 1.29
N GLY A 45 -13.45 8.96 2.33
CA GLY A 45 -12.59 10.08 2.72
C GLY A 45 -11.57 10.43 1.63
N PRO A 46 -10.92 11.62 1.71
CA PRO A 46 -9.89 12.01 0.76
C PRO A 46 -8.79 10.96 0.71
N SER A 47 -8.43 10.51 -0.50
CA SER A 47 -7.25 9.69 -0.74
C SER A 47 -6.02 10.41 -0.18
N GLY A 48 -5.16 9.66 0.52
CA GLY A 48 -3.91 10.18 1.09
C GLY A 48 -2.97 10.74 0.01
N PRO A 49 -1.84 11.34 0.41
CA PRO A 49 -0.84 11.87 -0.53
C PRO A 49 -0.33 10.72 -1.43
N CYS A 50 -0.69 10.75 -2.72
CA CYS A 50 -0.49 9.64 -3.65
C CYS A 50 0.98 9.19 -3.82
N LEU A 51 1.96 10.03 -3.42
CA LEU A 51 3.38 9.65 -3.37
C LEU A 51 3.60 8.39 -2.51
N CYS A 52 2.88 8.29 -1.39
CA CYS A 52 3.04 7.15 -0.50
C CYS A 52 2.49 5.85 -1.12
N ASP A 53 1.53 5.92 -2.03
CA ASP A 53 0.80 4.75 -2.52
C ASP A 53 1.64 3.90 -3.50
N CYS A 54 2.43 4.54 -4.37
CA CYS A 54 3.18 3.84 -5.40
C CYS A 54 4.70 3.95 -5.29
N CYS A 55 5.24 4.80 -4.43
CA CYS A 55 6.70 4.93 -4.27
C CYS A 55 7.17 4.43 -2.90
N VAL A 56 6.48 4.85 -1.82
CA VAL A 56 6.92 4.57 -0.44
C VAL A 56 6.36 3.24 0.07
N SER A 57 5.05 2.98 -0.10
CA SER A 57 4.40 1.75 0.37
C SER A 57 5.00 0.48 -0.24
N PRO A 58 5.30 0.43 -1.56
CA PRO A 58 5.93 -0.76 -2.12
C PRO A 58 7.35 -0.98 -1.59
N LEU A 59 8.12 0.10 -1.37
CA LEU A 59 9.45 0.01 -0.79
C LEU A 59 9.38 -0.48 0.66
N GLN A 60 8.40 -0.01 1.44
CA GLN A 60 8.13 -0.51 2.78
C GLN A 60 7.80 -2.01 2.77
N SER A 61 6.98 -2.48 1.82
CA SER A 61 6.66 -3.90 1.67
C SER A 61 7.91 -4.75 1.37
N VAL A 62 8.88 -4.22 0.62
CA VAL A 62 10.17 -4.90 0.41
C VAL A 62 11.00 -4.92 1.69
N LEU A 63 11.13 -3.77 2.37
CA LEU A 63 11.87 -3.65 3.62
C LEU A 63 11.34 -4.58 4.72
N GLN A 64 10.02 -4.73 4.83
CA GLN A 64 9.39 -5.67 5.78
C GLN A 64 9.81 -7.12 5.55
N GLN A 65 10.01 -7.53 4.29
CA GLN A 65 10.50 -8.88 3.96
C GLN A 65 11.99 -9.06 4.30
N LEU A 66 12.73 -7.96 4.50
CA LEU A 66 14.15 -7.94 4.82
C LEU A 66 14.46 -7.71 6.31
N VAL A 67 13.45 -7.69 7.18
CA VAL A 67 13.66 -7.58 8.63
C VAL A 67 14.54 -8.74 9.13
N GLY A 68 15.57 -8.41 9.91
CA GLY A 68 16.59 -9.33 10.39
C GLY A 68 17.74 -9.60 9.41
N GLN A 69 17.67 -9.06 8.17
CA GLN A 69 18.73 -9.24 7.17
C GLN A 69 19.74 -8.11 7.21
N THR A 70 20.97 -8.43 6.82
CA THR A 70 22.03 -7.45 6.55
C THR A 70 21.88 -6.89 5.14
N VAL A 71 21.81 -5.57 5.04
CA VAL A 71 21.51 -4.84 3.81
C VAL A 71 22.48 -3.68 3.57
N ILE A 72 22.50 -3.20 2.34
CA ILE A 72 23.09 -1.93 1.93
C ILE A 72 21.93 -1.00 1.62
N LEU A 73 21.74 0.05 2.42
CA LEU A 73 20.62 0.97 2.27
C LEU A 73 21.14 2.31 1.73
N ALA A 74 20.68 2.67 0.53
CA ALA A 74 21.04 3.93 -0.13
C ALA A 74 19.91 4.96 0.02
N THR A 75 20.27 6.20 0.29
CA THR A 75 19.37 7.34 0.54
C THR A 75 19.73 8.53 -0.33
N ILE A 76 18.82 9.50 -0.39
CA ILE A 76 19.05 10.78 -1.07
C ILE A 76 20.17 11.62 -0.42
N ALA A 77 20.54 11.33 0.82
CA ALA A 77 21.57 12.07 1.54
C ALA A 77 22.99 11.54 1.27
N ASP A 78 23.12 10.35 0.68
CA ASP A 78 24.43 9.77 0.36
C ASP A 78 25.12 10.55 -0.76
N ALA A 79 26.45 10.67 -0.65
CA ALA A 79 27.25 11.32 -1.67
C ALA A 79 27.21 10.54 -3.01
N PRO A 80 27.15 11.23 -4.16
CA PRO A 80 27.08 10.58 -5.46
C PRO A 80 28.26 9.61 -5.70
N ASN A 81 27.97 8.38 -6.14
CA ASN A 81 28.95 7.35 -6.51
C ASN A 81 29.94 6.96 -5.40
N VAL A 82 29.55 7.16 -4.14
CA VAL A 82 30.27 6.71 -2.95
C VAL A 82 29.46 5.60 -2.27
N PRO A 83 30.07 4.62 -1.60
CA PRO A 83 29.33 3.65 -0.79
C PRO A 83 28.36 4.34 0.17
N PRO A 84 27.11 3.86 0.29
CA PRO A 84 26.13 4.44 1.19
C PRO A 84 26.59 4.46 2.64
N LEU A 85 26.10 5.42 3.42
CA LEU A 85 26.37 5.50 4.86
C LEU A 85 25.92 4.22 5.59
N PHE A 86 24.79 3.65 5.18
CA PHE A 86 24.24 2.43 5.75
C PHE A 86 24.72 1.18 4.98
N PHE A 87 26.03 0.97 4.96
CA PHE A 87 26.66 -0.18 4.32
C PHE A 87 26.78 -1.37 5.30
N LEU A 88 26.11 -2.49 4.99
CA LEU A 88 26.07 -3.71 5.81
C LEU A 88 25.42 -3.50 7.20
N PHE A 89 24.28 -2.83 7.21
CA PHE A 89 23.44 -2.67 8.41
C PHE A 89 22.36 -3.75 8.48
N THR A 90 21.93 -4.11 9.68
CA THR A 90 20.80 -5.02 9.91
C THR A 90 19.50 -4.24 10.09
N ILE A 91 18.44 -4.65 9.39
CA ILE A 91 17.09 -4.10 9.60
C ILE A 91 16.48 -4.70 10.86
N ILE A 92 16.08 -3.86 11.80
CA ILE A 92 15.44 -4.29 13.06
C ILE A 92 13.92 -4.24 12.94
N GLU A 93 13.39 -3.16 12.36
CA GLU A 93 11.96 -2.89 12.34
C GLU A 93 11.59 -2.02 11.14
N VAL A 94 10.38 -2.24 10.60
CA VAL A 94 9.82 -1.46 9.49
C VAL A 94 8.34 -1.21 9.76
N ASN A 95 7.98 0.01 10.09
CA ASN A 95 6.62 0.44 10.39
C ASN A 95 6.42 1.93 10.10
N ASP A 96 5.18 2.34 9.85
CA ASP A 96 4.79 3.76 9.69
C ASP A 96 5.69 4.58 8.76
N PHE A 97 6.05 4.01 7.60
CA PHE A 97 6.96 4.62 6.61
C PHE A 97 8.38 4.91 7.11
N LEU A 98 8.79 4.25 8.20
CA LEU A 98 10.12 4.30 8.78
C LEU A 98 10.78 2.91 8.73
N VAL A 99 12.10 2.91 8.60
CA VAL A 99 12.94 1.72 8.76
C VAL A 99 14.02 1.99 9.80
N THR A 100 14.12 1.08 10.76
CA THR A 100 15.13 1.11 11.81
C THR A 100 16.25 0.14 11.46
N VAL A 101 17.48 0.64 11.41
CA VAL A 101 18.69 -0.13 11.06
C VAL A 101 19.77 0.01 12.12
N THR A 102 20.63 -1.02 12.25
CA THR A 102 21.76 -0.99 13.18
C THR A 102 22.99 -1.70 12.63
N ASP A 103 24.17 -1.27 13.06
CA ASP A 103 25.45 -1.98 12.89
C ASP A 103 25.87 -2.74 14.17
N GLY A 104 24.99 -2.79 15.18
CA GLY A 104 25.27 -3.35 16.51
C GLY A 104 25.86 -2.37 17.51
N ALA A 105 26.34 -1.20 17.07
CA ALA A 105 26.84 -0.13 17.94
C ALA A 105 25.91 1.09 17.96
N THR A 106 25.34 1.43 16.80
CA THR A 106 24.49 2.59 16.58
C THR A 106 23.20 2.15 15.90
N THR A 107 22.13 2.90 16.17
CA THR A 107 20.81 2.67 15.56
C THR A 107 20.35 3.94 14.89
N PHE A 108 19.87 3.81 13.66
CA PHE A 108 19.30 4.90 12.89
C PHE A 108 17.86 4.57 12.51
N VAL A 109 17.03 5.60 12.47
CA VAL A 109 15.67 5.54 11.95
C VAL A 109 15.64 6.39 10.68
N VAL A 110 15.32 5.76 9.55
CA VAL A 110 15.37 6.37 8.22
C VAL A 110 13.95 6.45 7.67
N ASN A 111 13.61 7.61 7.08
CA ASN A 111 12.34 7.75 6.38
C ASN A 111 12.40 7.00 5.04
N ILE A 112 11.44 6.11 4.80
CA ILE A 112 11.38 5.30 3.58
C ILE A 112 11.20 6.19 2.34
N SER A 113 10.61 7.38 2.46
CA SER A 113 10.51 8.34 1.36
C SER A 113 11.86 8.82 0.84
N ASP A 114 12.91 8.74 1.67
CA ASP A 114 14.26 9.22 1.35
C ASP A 114 15.17 8.07 0.88
N VAL A 115 14.69 6.84 0.94
CA VAL A 115 15.42 5.65 0.48
C VAL A 115 15.35 5.57 -1.05
N ILE A 116 16.52 5.40 -1.68
CA ILE A 116 16.66 5.19 -3.12
C ILE A 116 16.49 3.71 -3.45
N GLY A 117 17.16 2.85 -2.70
CA GLY A 117 17.12 1.41 -2.91
C GLY A 117 17.84 0.66 -1.81
N ILE A 118 17.57 -0.64 -1.76
CA ILE A 118 18.15 -1.55 -0.78
C ILE A 118 18.80 -2.73 -1.50
N GLY A 119 20.09 -2.91 -1.23
CA GLY A 119 20.88 -4.06 -1.64
C GLY A 119 20.90 -5.13 -0.57
N PHE A 120 20.86 -6.40 -0.96
CA PHE A 120 20.97 -7.54 -0.07
C PHE A 120 21.82 -8.64 -0.72
N LEU A 121 22.66 -9.29 0.09
CA LEU A 121 23.67 -10.23 -0.40
C LEU A 121 23.03 -11.58 -0.82
N PRO A 122 23.46 -12.18 -1.95
CA PRO A 122 23.10 -13.56 -2.31
C PRO A 122 23.64 -14.59 -1.29
N PRO A 123 22.95 -15.72 -0.99
CA PRO A 123 21.60 -16.10 -1.43
C PRO A 123 20.55 -15.46 -0.51
N GLY A 124 20.24 -14.19 -0.74
CA GLY A 124 19.25 -13.46 0.03
C GLY A 124 17.83 -13.99 -0.18
N PRO A 125 16.86 -13.49 0.61
CA PRO A 125 15.49 -13.95 0.51
C PRO A 125 14.87 -13.64 -0.86
N THR A 126 13.90 -14.46 -1.26
CA THR A 126 13.03 -14.15 -2.39
C THR A 126 12.15 -12.96 -2.02
N ILE A 127 12.14 -11.92 -2.86
CA ILE A 127 11.31 -10.74 -2.68
C ILE A 127 10.05 -10.86 -3.52
N SER A 128 8.89 -10.73 -2.89
CA SER A 128 7.60 -10.58 -3.56
C SER A 128 7.29 -9.10 -3.75
N LEU A 129 7.14 -8.66 -5.00
CA LEU A 129 6.78 -7.28 -5.33
C LEU A 129 5.26 -7.12 -5.41
N LEU A 130 4.78 -5.95 -4.98
CA LEU A 130 3.37 -5.60 -5.15
C LEU A 130 3.04 -5.46 -6.64
N PRO A 131 1.86 -5.91 -7.08
CA PRO A 131 1.44 -5.77 -8.47
C PRO A 131 1.23 -4.29 -8.82
N PRO A 132 1.47 -3.88 -10.08
CA PRO A 132 1.20 -2.52 -10.53
C PRO A 132 -0.26 -2.10 -10.27
N VAL A 133 -0.45 -0.82 -9.89
CA VAL A 133 -1.75 -0.20 -9.66
C VAL A 133 -1.82 1.13 -10.40
N ASP A 134 -2.99 1.41 -10.99
CA ASP A 134 -3.29 2.71 -11.59
C ASP A 134 -4.09 3.56 -10.59
N SER A 135 -3.37 4.16 -9.62
CA SER A 135 -3.95 4.99 -8.57
C SER A 135 -3.93 6.50 -8.87
N GLY A 136 -3.40 6.90 -10.04
CA GLY A 136 -3.25 8.30 -10.43
C GLY A 136 -2.05 9.04 -9.81
N CYS A 137 -1.98 10.36 -10.00
CA CYS A 137 -1.01 11.27 -9.36
C CYS A 137 0.47 11.01 -9.71
N GLU A 138 1.38 10.96 -8.72
CA GLU A 138 2.81 10.68 -8.92
C GLU A 138 3.05 9.29 -9.54
N CYS A 139 2.06 8.41 -9.41
CA CYS A 139 2.08 7.11 -10.05
C CYS A 139 1.95 7.22 -11.57
N ASP A 140 1.19 8.19 -12.08
CA ASP A 140 1.05 8.42 -13.52
C ASP A 140 2.27 9.11 -14.13
N CYS A 141 2.84 10.08 -13.42
CA CYS A 141 3.86 10.96 -14.01
C CYS A 141 5.30 10.56 -13.70
N ARG A 142 5.54 9.72 -12.67
CA ARG A 142 6.89 9.28 -12.29
C ARG A 142 7.05 7.78 -12.26
N GLU A 143 6.24 7.10 -11.46
CA GLU A 143 6.37 5.66 -11.25
C GLU A 143 6.12 4.87 -12.55
N ARG A 144 4.95 5.06 -13.15
CA ARG A 144 4.48 4.24 -14.28
C ARG A 144 5.36 4.36 -15.51
N PRO A 145 5.76 5.56 -15.99
CA PRO A 145 6.56 5.66 -17.20
C PRO A 145 7.90 4.94 -17.06
N ILE A 146 8.59 5.11 -15.93
CA ILE A 146 9.87 4.44 -15.67
C ILE A 146 9.67 2.94 -15.49
N ARG A 147 8.67 2.51 -14.72
CA ARG A 147 8.38 1.08 -14.57
C ARG A 147 8.08 0.42 -15.89
N GLN A 148 7.17 0.99 -16.70
CA GLN A 148 6.81 0.43 -18.01
C GLN A 148 7.99 0.40 -18.97
N LEU A 149 8.88 1.39 -18.92
CA LEU A 149 10.15 1.32 -19.65
C LEU A 149 10.98 0.12 -19.19
N LEU A 150 11.20 -0.04 -17.88
CA LEU A 150 11.97 -1.14 -17.32
C LEU A 150 11.32 -2.51 -17.55
N ASP A 151 9.99 -2.60 -17.64
CA ASP A 151 9.26 -3.82 -18.03
C ASP A 151 9.74 -4.33 -19.39
N THR A 152 10.01 -3.42 -20.34
CA THR A 152 10.53 -3.78 -21.67
C THR A 152 12.00 -4.18 -21.67
N LEU A 153 12.71 -3.91 -20.56
CA LEU A 153 14.15 -4.12 -20.41
C LEU A 153 14.48 -5.28 -19.47
N ILE A 154 13.48 -6.04 -19.02
CA ILE A 154 13.69 -7.26 -18.23
C ILE A 154 14.62 -8.23 -19.00
N GLY A 155 15.63 -8.75 -18.31
CA GLY A 155 16.69 -9.59 -18.88
C GLY A 155 17.82 -8.81 -19.54
N SER A 156 17.70 -7.49 -19.67
CA SER A 156 18.74 -6.61 -20.23
C SER A 156 19.53 -5.90 -19.14
N THR A 157 20.69 -5.38 -19.53
CA THR A 157 21.56 -4.56 -18.68
C THR A 157 21.40 -3.08 -19.03
N VAL A 158 21.22 -2.24 -18.01
CA VAL A 158 20.99 -0.81 -18.14
C VAL A 158 21.90 0.00 -17.21
N THR A 159 21.97 1.30 -17.44
CA THR A 159 22.57 2.25 -16.51
C THR A 159 21.46 3.09 -15.88
N LEU A 160 21.32 3.08 -14.55
CA LEU A 160 20.32 3.88 -13.86
C LEU A 160 20.98 5.10 -13.21
N LEU A 161 20.52 6.30 -13.53
CA LEU A 161 20.83 7.51 -12.78
C LEU A 161 19.77 7.70 -11.70
N VAL A 162 20.19 7.89 -10.46
CA VAL A 162 19.28 8.03 -9.31
C VAL A 162 19.36 9.43 -8.68
N SER A 163 18.37 9.74 -7.85
CA SER A 163 18.11 11.09 -7.32
C SER A 163 19.23 11.74 -6.49
N ASN A 164 20.18 10.99 -5.92
CA ASN A 164 21.38 11.55 -5.27
C ASN A 164 22.53 11.81 -6.26
N GLY A 165 22.31 11.63 -7.58
CA GLY A 165 23.31 11.78 -8.62
C GLY A 165 24.22 10.56 -8.83
N SER A 166 23.99 9.46 -8.12
CA SER A 166 24.73 8.21 -8.32
C SER A 166 24.26 7.47 -9.57
N THR A 167 25.15 6.63 -10.08
CA THR A 167 24.89 5.79 -11.25
C THR A 167 25.03 4.31 -10.87
N ALA A 168 23.96 3.53 -11.08
CA ALA A 168 24.02 2.08 -11.05
C ALA A 168 24.35 1.59 -12.48
N ALA A 169 25.65 1.55 -12.78
CA ALA A 169 26.15 1.05 -14.07
C ALA A 169 26.03 -0.47 -14.13
N GLU A 170 25.70 -0.99 -15.31
CA GLU A 170 25.56 -2.44 -15.53
C GLU A 170 24.48 -3.13 -14.66
N PHE A 171 23.43 -2.40 -14.30
CA PHE A 171 22.30 -2.96 -13.58
C PHE A 171 21.52 -3.93 -14.47
N ASN A 172 21.47 -5.21 -14.09
CA ASN A 172 20.67 -6.21 -14.78
C ASN A 172 19.24 -6.20 -14.24
N VAL A 173 18.27 -5.94 -15.11
CA VAL A 173 16.84 -5.87 -14.73
C VAL A 173 16.27 -7.29 -14.67
N GLU A 174 15.85 -7.73 -13.48
CA GLU A 174 15.27 -9.07 -13.29
C GLU A 174 13.74 -9.04 -13.27
N GLN A 175 13.18 -8.06 -12.57
CA GLN A 175 11.75 -7.96 -12.36
C GLN A 175 11.37 -6.52 -12.01
N THR A 176 10.15 -6.16 -12.32
CA THR A 176 9.51 -4.91 -11.91
C THR A 176 8.21 -5.20 -11.16
N GLY A 177 7.82 -4.28 -10.30
CA GLY A 177 6.53 -4.25 -9.61
C GLY A 177 6.18 -2.80 -9.29
N LEU A 178 5.05 -2.56 -8.63
CA LEU A 178 4.63 -1.21 -8.25
C LEU A 178 5.78 -0.50 -7.51
N GLY A 179 6.25 0.62 -8.05
CA GLY A 179 7.26 1.45 -7.40
C GLY A 179 8.68 0.90 -7.35
N ILE A 180 8.94 -0.34 -7.82
CA ILE A 180 10.19 -1.05 -7.56
C ILE A 180 10.68 -1.74 -8.83
N VAL A 181 11.98 -1.58 -9.09
CA VAL A 181 12.73 -2.48 -9.97
C VAL A 181 13.68 -3.33 -9.13
N LEU A 182 13.66 -4.62 -9.37
CA LEU A 182 14.52 -5.61 -8.75
C LEU A 182 15.53 -6.10 -9.79
N GLY A 183 16.79 -6.20 -9.38
CA GLY A 183 17.84 -6.58 -10.29
C GLY A 183 19.17 -6.81 -9.57
N THR A 184 20.21 -7.06 -10.35
CA THR A 184 21.56 -7.26 -9.83
C THR A 184 22.50 -6.17 -10.29
N LEU A 185 23.43 -5.80 -9.42
CA LEU A 185 24.42 -4.75 -9.66
C LEU A 185 25.80 -5.24 -9.20
N PRO A 186 26.82 -5.24 -10.09
CA PRO A 186 28.20 -5.43 -9.65
C PRO A 186 28.67 -4.19 -8.86
N ILE A 187 28.95 -4.36 -7.56
CA ILE A 187 29.51 -3.29 -6.72
C ILE A 187 31.04 -3.38 -6.61
N SER A 188 31.61 -4.52 -6.99
CA SER A 188 33.04 -4.77 -7.15
C SER A 188 33.23 -5.90 -8.17
N PRO A 189 34.45 -6.14 -8.69
CA PRO A 189 34.70 -7.18 -9.69
C PRO A 189 34.24 -8.58 -9.27
N ASP A 190 34.27 -8.87 -7.97
CA ASP A 190 33.95 -10.19 -7.42
C ASP A 190 32.62 -10.20 -6.65
N THR A 191 31.90 -9.08 -6.57
CA THR A 191 30.70 -8.95 -5.75
C THR A 191 29.54 -8.38 -6.54
N ILE A 192 28.54 -9.23 -6.77
CA ILE A 192 27.24 -8.89 -7.33
C ILE A 192 26.22 -8.87 -6.18
N VAL A 193 25.51 -7.76 -6.05
CA VAL A 193 24.47 -7.59 -5.03
C VAL A 193 23.13 -7.44 -5.71
N ARG A 194 22.09 -8.01 -5.10
CA ARG A 194 20.72 -7.86 -5.58
C ARG A 194 20.11 -6.62 -4.94
N PHE A 195 19.53 -5.76 -5.76
CA PHE A 195 18.98 -4.47 -5.33
C PHE A 195 17.51 -4.35 -5.70
N ALA A 196 16.72 -3.85 -4.74
CA ALA A 196 15.40 -3.29 -4.99
C ALA A 196 15.52 -1.76 -4.99
N ILE A 197 15.28 -1.13 -6.15
CA ILE A 197 15.42 0.31 -6.34
C ILE A 197 14.03 0.92 -6.57
N SER A 198 13.74 2.02 -5.89
CA SER A 198 12.50 2.78 -6.08
C SER A 198 12.50 3.43 -7.46
N THR A 199 11.52 3.10 -8.31
CA THR A 199 11.39 3.67 -9.65
C THR A 199 11.16 5.17 -9.61
N CYS A 200 10.56 5.69 -8.54
CA CYS A 200 10.36 7.12 -8.32
C CYS A 200 11.65 7.89 -7.99
N LYS A 201 12.73 7.16 -7.65
CA LYS A 201 14.05 7.73 -7.36
C LYS A 201 15.02 7.60 -8.54
N ILE A 202 14.59 6.96 -9.63
CA ILE A 202 15.33 6.89 -10.90
C ILE A 202 15.03 8.16 -11.70
N THR A 203 16.07 8.87 -12.10
CA THR A 203 15.95 10.11 -12.89
C THR A 203 16.17 9.85 -14.38
N ALA A 204 16.98 8.85 -14.74
CA ALA A 204 17.19 8.46 -16.13
C ALA A 204 17.60 6.99 -16.25
N VAL A 205 17.27 6.40 -17.40
CA VAL A 205 17.70 5.05 -17.80
C VAL A 205 18.54 5.19 -19.07
N GLY A 206 19.80 4.78 -19.01
CA GLY A 206 20.72 4.70 -20.12
C GLY A 206 20.86 3.27 -20.63
N GLN A 207 20.99 3.12 -21.95
CA GLN A 207 21.25 1.84 -22.61
C GLN A 207 22.54 1.97 -23.44
N THR A 208 23.37 0.92 -23.41
CA THR A 208 24.46 0.76 -24.37
C THR A 208 23.89 0.15 -25.64
N ASN A 209 23.90 0.91 -26.73
CA ASN A 209 23.54 0.45 -28.08
C ASN A 209 24.68 -0.35 -28.73
#